data_AF-A0A7Y5XWE5-F1
#
_entry.id   AF-A0A7Y5XWE5-F1
#
_cell.length_a   1.000
_cell.length_b   1.000
_cell.length_c   1.000
_cell.angle_alpha   90.00
_cell.angle_beta   90.00
_cell.angle_gamma   90.00
#
_symmetry.space_group_name_H-M   'P 1'
#
loop_
_entity.id
_entity.type
_entity.pdbx_description
1 polymer ?
#
loop_
_entity_poly.entity_id
_entity_poly.type
_entity_poly.pdbx_seq_one_letter_code
_entity_poly.pdbx_strand_id
1 'polypeptide(L)'
;VRRDTGEEMPSGYEILELQPPSLLVLRSDPMPEYGMPEPVITRVQLHDLGGGRTRMELIDGLYPEGFGHAEMGWNSSFERLAAMLAA
;
A
#
# COMPACT_ATOMS: atom_id res chain seq x y z
N VAL A 1 -4.43 8.05 -11.28
CA VAL A 1 -4.37 8.97 -12.44
C VAL A 1 -2.93 9.13 -12.86
N ARG A 2 -2.60 8.83 -14.11
CA ARG A 2 -1.25 9.03 -14.68
C ARG A 2 -0.94 10.52 -14.76
N ARG A 3 0.23 10.94 -14.25
CA ARG A 3 0.58 12.37 -14.13
C ARG A 3 0.75 13.07 -15.48
N ASP A 4 1.17 12.33 -16.49
CA ASP A 4 1.46 12.78 -17.85
C ASP A 4 0.21 12.83 -18.74
N THR A 5 -0.70 11.87 -18.59
CA THR A 5 -1.85 11.72 -19.51
C THR A 5 -3.20 12.07 -18.88
N GLY A 6 -3.29 12.15 -17.54
CA GLY A 6 -4.57 12.29 -16.85
C GLY A 6 -5.45 11.03 -16.88
N GLU A 7 -4.92 9.92 -17.40
CA GLU A 7 -5.65 8.65 -17.51
C GLU A 7 -5.89 8.04 -16.12
N GLU A 8 -7.11 7.60 -15.86
CA GLU A 8 -7.45 6.87 -14.65
C GLU A 8 -6.86 5.46 -14.70
N MET A 9 -6.18 5.06 -13.63
CA MET A 9 -5.78 3.67 -13.41
C MET A 9 -6.67 3.13 -12.30
N PRO A 10 -7.75 2.40 -12.62
CA PRO A 10 -8.54 1.74 -11.60
C PRO A 10 -7.67 0.71 -10.90
N SER A 11 -7.70 0.68 -9.57
CA SER A 11 -7.03 -0.33 -8.76
C SER A 11 -8.07 -1.02 -7.89
N GLY A 12 -8.18 -2.33 -8.03
CA GLY A 12 -9.05 -3.19 -7.22
C GLY A 12 -8.23 -4.00 -6.22
N TYR A 13 -8.82 -4.23 -5.04
CA TYR A 13 -8.24 -5.11 -4.03
C TYR A 13 -9.30 -6.06 -3.49
N GLU A 14 -8.93 -7.33 -3.30
CA GLU A 14 -9.65 -8.27 -2.46
C GLU A 14 -9.10 -8.22 -1.03
N ILE A 15 -9.98 -8.14 -0.03
CA ILE A 15 -9.59 -8.26 1.38
C ILE A 15 -9.37 -9.75 1.69
N LEU A 16 -8.12 -10.15 1.91
CA LEU A 16 -7.79 -11.54 2.26
C LEU A 16 -7.89 -11.81 3.76
N GLU A 17 -7.49 -10.84 4.59
CA GLU A 17 -7.50 -10.94 6.05
C GLU A 17 -7.81 -9.57 6.66
N LEU A 18 -8.70 -9.58 7.65
CA LEU A 18 -9.05 -8.39 8.43
C LEU A 18 -9.17 -8.78 9.89
N GLN A 19 -8.28 -8.25 10.73
CA GLN A 19 -8.34 -8.43 12.18
C GLN A 19 -8.26 -7.06 12.85
N PRO A 20 -9.41 -6.45 13.19
CA PRO A 20 -9.42 -5.16 13.87
C PRO A 20 -8.85 -5.26 15.30
N PRO A 21 -8.11 -4.23 15.77
CA PRO A 21 -7.65 -3.04 15.06
C PRO A 21 -6.26 -3.22 14.39
N SER A 22 -5.70 -4.44 14.38
CA SER A 22 -4.26 -4.68 14.23
C SER A 22 -3.78 -5.04 12.83
N LEU A 23 -4.65 -5.52 11.94
CA LEU A 23 -4.21 -6.11 10.67
C LEU A 23 -5.22 -5.94 9.53
N LEU A 24 -4.69 -5.57 8.36
CA LEU A 24 -5.37 -5.61 7.07
C LEU A 24 -4.43 -6.23 6.03
N VAL A 25 -4.91 -7.24 5.31
CA VAL A 25 -4.20 -7.86 4.18
C VAL A 25 -5.06 -7.77 2.93
N LEU A 26 -4.49 -7.21 1.88
CA LEU A 26 -5.14 -6.97 0.60
C LEU A 26 -4.39 -7.70 -0.51
N ARG A 27 -5.11 -8.22 -1.50
CA ARG A 27 -4.54 -8.69 -2.77
C ARG A 27 -5.02 -7.80 -3.89
N SER A 28 -4.09 -7.26 -4.67
CA SER A 28 -4.40 -6.68 -5.98
C SER A 28 -4.33 -7.75 -7.06
N ASP A 29 -5.18 -7.62 -8.08
CA ASP A 29 -5.14 -8.51 -9.23
C ASP A 29 -3.88 -8.25 -10.08
N PRO A 30 -3.40 -9.26 -10.83
CA PRO A 30 -2.30 -9.08 -11.78
C PRO A 30 -2.60 -7.99 -12.80
N MET A 31 -1.57 -7.25 -13.18
CA MET A 31 -1.63 -6.25 -14.24
C MET A 31 -0.47 -6.45 -15.23
N PRO A 32 -0.54 -7.50 -16.08
CA PRO A 32 0.55 -7.86 -17.00
C PRO A 32 0.91 -6.74 -17.98
N GLU A 33 -0.04 -5.89 -18.36
CA GLU A 33 0.17 -4.72 -19.22
C GLU A 33 1.10 -3.66 -18.61
N TYR A 34 1.27 -3.69 -17.28
CA TYR A 34 2.22 -2.85 -16.54
C TYR A 34 3.45 -3.63 -16.06
N GLY A 35 3.69 -4.84 -16.60
CA GLY A 35 4.81 -5.69 -16.22
C GLY A 35 4.67 -6.34 -14.84
N MET A 36 3.45 -6.42 -14.33
CA MET A 36 3.10 -7.05 -13.05
C MET A 36 2.25 -8.31 -13.30
N PRO A 37 2.85 -9.40 -13.81
CA PRO A 37 2.08 -10.59 -14.21
C PRO A 37 1.54 -11.41 -13.04
N GLU A 38 2.03 -11.16 -11.83
CA GLU A 38 1.63 -11.85 -10.59
C GLU A 38 0.82 -10.89 -9.70
N PRO A 39 -0.08 -11.42 -8.86
CA PRO A 39 -0.80 -10.60 -7.88
C PRO A 39 0.16 -10.04 -6.82
N VAL A 40 -0.14 -8.85 -6.31
CA VAL A 40 0.62 -8.23 -5.22
C VAL A 40 -0.19 -8.27 -3.93
N ILE A 41 0.49 -8.64 -2.83
CA ILE A 41 -0.06 -8.61 -1.49
C ILE A 41 0.43 -7.36 -0.77
N THR A 42 -0.51 -6.57 -0.27
CA THR A 42 -0.24 -5.47 0.65
C THR A 42 -0.68 -5.89 2.05
N ARG A 43 0.24 -5.89 3.01
CA ARG A 43 -0.01 -6.18 4.42
C ARG A 43 0.26 -4.93 5.25
N VAL A 44 -0.76 -4.46 5.96
CA VAL A 44 -0.67 -3.34 6.91
C VAL A 44 -0.88 -3.87 8.32
N GLN A 45 0.14 -3.75 9.15
CA GLN A 45 0.08 -4.17 10.55
C GLN A 45 0.24 -2.96 11.47
N LEU A 46 -0.65 -2.86 12.46
CA LEU A 46 -0.68 -1.79 13.45
C LEU A 46 -0.35 -2.36 14.82
N HIS A 47 0.72 -1.83 15.42
CA HIS A 47 1.22 -2.20 16.72
C HIS A 47 0.95 -1.08 17.70
N ASP A 48 0.13 -1.34 18.71
CA ASP A 48 -0.03 -0.42 19.84
C ASP A 48 1.27 -0.37 20.65
N LEU A 49 1.83 0.83 20.80
CA LEU A 49 3.04 1.07 21.59
C LEU A 49 2.71 1.66 22.98
N GLY A 50 1.44 1.81 23.30
CA GLY A 50 0.96 2.49 24.49
C GLY A 50 1.11 4.02 24.40
N GLY A 51 0.44 4.71 25.33
CA GLY A 51 0.49 6.17 25.41
C GLY A 51 -0.11 6.87 24.18
N GLY A 52 -1.09 6.24 23.52
CA GLY A 52 -1.72 6.76 22.31
C GLY A 52 -0.85 6.72 21.06
N ARG A 53 0.25 5.95 21.07
CA ARG A 53 1.16 5.82 19.92
C ARG A 53 0.97 4.48 19.23
N THR A 54 1.06 4.48 17.91
CA THR A 54 0.96 3.29 17.08
C THR A 54 2.12 3.23 16.10
N ARG A 55 2.78 2.08 16.01
CA ARG A 55 3.72 1.78 14.91
C ARG A 55 2.95 1.06 13.82
N MET A 56 3.05 1.58 12.60
CA MET A 56 2.54 0.91 11.41
C MET A 56 3.71 0.25 10.67
N GLU A 57 3.51 -0.99 10.26
CA GLU A 57 4.38 -1.69 9.31
C GLU A 57 3.58 -1.98 8.05
N LEU A 58 4.15 -1.66 6.90
CA LEU A 58 3.55 -1.94 5.60
C LEU A 58 4.54 -2.76 4.77
N ILE A 59 4.07 -3.88 4.25
CA ILE A 59 4.79 -4.71 3.28
C ILE A 59 3.92 -4.75 2.03
N ASP A 60 4.50 -4.41 0.89
CA ASP A 60 3.81 -4.43 -0.41
C ASP A 60 4.69 -5.13 -1.43
N GLY A 61 4.23 -6.26 -1.95
CA GLY A 61 5.02 -7.12 -2.83
C GLY A 61 4.50 -8.56 -2.93
N LEU A 62 5.24 -9.48 -3.55
CA LEU A 62 6.57 -9.32 -4.13
C LEU A 62 6.51 -8.64 -5.50
N TYR A 63 7.29 -7.57 -5.66
CA TYR A 63 7.47 -6.93 -6.97
C TYR A 63 8.56 -7.63 -7.78
N PRO A 64 8.45 -7.68 -9.12
CA PRO A 64 9.55 -8.11 -9.98
C PRO A 64 10.80 -7.24 -9.77
N GLU A 65 11.98 -7.79 -10.07
CA GLU A 65 13.24 -7.04 -10.01
C GLU A 65 13.17 -5.79 -10.91
N GLY A 66 13.62 -4.63 -10.39
CA GLY A 66 13.58 -3.35 -11.08
C GLY A 66 12.32 -2.49 -10.83
N PHE A 67 11.29 -3.01 -10.15
CA PHE A 67 10.08 -2.25 -9.79
C PHE A 67 10.23 -1.45 -8.49
N GLY A 68 11.09 -0.43 -8.49
CA GLY A 68 11.33 0.45 -7.33
C GLY A 68 10.31 1.58 -7.14
N HIS A 69 9.35 1.75 -8.06
CA HIS A 69 8.42 2.89 -8.02
C HIS A 69 7.39 2.83 -6.88
N ALA A 70 7.08 1.62 -6.38
CA ALA A 70 6.11 1.43 -5.30
C ALA A 70 6.59 2.08 -3.99
N GLU A 71 7.87 1.91 -3.64
CA GLU A 71 8.45 2.47 -2.41
C GLU A 71 8.34 4.01 -2.37
N MET A 72 8.67 4.69 -3.48
CA MET A 72 8.51 6.15 -3.58
C MET A 72 7.05 6.60 -3.42
N GLY A 73 6.11 5.84 -4.00
CA GLY A 73 4.67 6.10 -3.86
C GLY A 73 4.18 5.97 -2.43
N TRP A 74 4.61 4.92 -1.73
CA TRP A 74 4.28 4.70 -0.32
C TRP A 74 4.87 5.77 0.58
N ASN A 75 6.14 6.13 0.39
CA ASN A 75 6.79 7.18 1.18
C ASN A 75 6.06 8.52 1.04
N SER A 76 5.68 8.92 -0.17
CA SER A 76 4.88 10.14 -0.37
C SER A 76 3.49 10.06 0.29
N SER A 77 2.88 8.87 0.32
CA SER A 77 1.60 8.65 1.00
C SER A 77 1.73 8.74 2.51
N PHE A 78 2.83 8.24 3.08
CA PHE A 78 3.11 8.34 4.51
C PHE A 78 3.38 9.78 4.96
N GLU A 79 4.09 10.58 4.15
CA GLU A 79 4.25 12.01 4.42
C GLU A 79 2.90 12.74 4.52
N ARG A 80 1.96 12.42 3.62
CA ARG A 80 0.60 12.99 3.64
C ARG A 80 -0.20 12.52 4.85
N LEU A 81 -0.12 11.24 5.18
CA LEU A 81 -0.77 10.68 6.37
C LEU A 81 -0.23 11.35 7.64
N ALA A 82 1.09 11.52 7.75
CA ALA A 82 1.72 12.21 8.87
C ALA A 82 1.24 13.67 8.99
N ALA A 83 1.14 14.38 7.87
CA ALA A 83 0.60 15.74 7.85
C ALA A 83 -0.86 15.79 8.30
N MET A 84 -1.70 14.82 7.92
CA MET A 84 -3.10 14.75 8.35
C MET A 84 -3.24 14.45 9.84
N LEU A 85 -2.38 13.59 10.41
CA LEU A 85 -2.42 13.23 11.83
C LEU A 85 -1.87 14.34 12.75
N ALA A 86 -1.11 15.29 12.19
CA ALA A 86 -0.58 16.43 12.92
C ALA A 86 -1.54 17.65 12.95
N ALA A 87 -2.64 17.60 12.20
CA ALA A 87 -3.69 18.63 12.15
C ALA A 87 -4.75 18.39 13.22
#